data_AF-A0A1G7E2R2-F1
#
_entry.id   AF-A0A1G7E2R2-F1
#
_cell.length_a   1.000
_cell.length_b   1.000
_cell.length_c   1.000
_cell.angle_alpha   90.00
_cell.angle_beta   90.00
_cell.angle_gamma   90.00
#
_symmetry.space_group_name_H-M   'P 1'
#
loop_
_entity.id
_entity.type
_entity.pdbx_description
1 polymer ?
#
loop_
_entity_poly.entity_id
_entity_poly.type
_entity_poly.pdbx_seq_one_letter_code
_entity_poly.pdbx_strand_id
1 'polypeptide(L)'
;MRLLTEISMTRAVTIAVSVTALLFPVTAMSQSAETLAEQLRKYEAVEAKTVLDLQPFRTASAVDLADGRGSIVLTSLNPSIGAWFLLQAVDAKGRVVESYHLELPQPAGHSVLLDPDGPALTLSGPDGAASCTPWEDELEAARKTALPYAPVCAGRLYLRNRSRGARTSLEATAEFLRDNIWGGESIVRFVRGTFFKDAELEASPVEGNESTARNAAGPPPMQTEAADNLRPVIGTLLDVAVTGAEDGRMAIGVWYPVTGMPGVFASAFQPGAIARSVFDSPGKVNRLDSVEANATGYMIAFDLSAYDLGFALGTDHPGLGWSPRPAASARPRGLPGPDGIRTADPLVRLGMVNPALANRTIATFTGGFKRQHGAFKFGEMATFNMGHHYGFIENGVILSKLQPGLSTIVVLNDGTVHMKTWQEEDNVLLPLIRFARQNGVALLERDAGSGQGVPGELVTQWGGGNWSGSADAELRTLRAGACIVEDGQTNYLVYGYFSTATPSAMVRTFQAYGCGYAMLMDMNALEHTYLALYVPRGGKIHVAHIVPGMGLIDKKLAGGKVIPRFIGYPDNRDLFYVMRKEVVK
;
A
#
# COMPACT_ATOMS: atom_id res chain seq x y z
N MET A 1 -3.33 49.79 47.08
CA MET A 1 -3.95 48.91 48.08
C MET A 1 -5.19 48.29 47.42
N ARG A 2 -5.20 46.95 47.27
CA ARG A 2 -6.26 46.05 46.72
C ARG A 2 -6.47 46.10 45.18
N LEU A 3 -6.01 45.17 44.34
CA LEU A 3 -6.15 43.68 44.13
C LEU A 3 -7.47 43.23 43.48
N LEU A 4 -7.31 42.33 42.47
CA LEU A 4 -8.26 41.41 41.81
C LEU A 4 -9.05 42.01 40.62
N THR A 5 -9.18 41.43 39.40
CA THR A 5 -8.77 40.14 38.78
C THR A 5 -9.14 40.26 37.29
N GLU A 6 -8.24 39.98 36.34
CA GLU A 6 -8.62 39.58 34.98
C GLU A 6 -7.74 38.41 34.56
N ILE A 7 -8.35 37.22 34.49
CA ILE A 7 -7.74 35.99 33.96
C ILE A 7 -8.25 35.81 32.54
N SER A 8 -7.27 35.72 31.64
CA SER A 8 -7.34 35.36 30.23
C SER A 8 -8.16 34.09 29.97
N MET A 9 -9.16 34.18 29.09
CA MET A 9 -9.84 33.01 28.52
C MET A 9 -9.29 32.70 27.14
N THR A 10 -8.49 31.63 27.11
CA THR A 10 -8.00 30.91 25.94
C THR A 10 -9.18 30.43 25.09
N ARG A 11 -9.26 30.86 23.82
CA ARG A 11 -10.22 30.31 22.85
C ARG A 11 -9.72 28.94 22.38
N ALA A 12 -10.29 27.88 22.94
CA ALA A 12 -10.29 26.56 22.33
C ALA A 12 -11.20 26.59 21.10
N VAL A 13 -10.64 26.34 19.92
CA VAL A 13 -11.40 26.11 18.69
C VAL A 13 -11.83 24.65 18.70
N THR A 14 -13.08 24.41 19.07
CA THR A 14 -13.72 23.09 18.94
C THR A 14 -14.08 22.90 17.46
N ILE A 15 -13.39 21.99 16.78
CA ILE A 15 -13.83 21.50 15.46
C ILE A 15 -15.06 20.61 15.70
N ALA A 16 -16.25 21.15 15.44
CA ALA A 16 -17.47 20.37 15.39
C ALA A 16 -17.55 19.65 14.04
N VAL A 17 -17.22 18.35 14.03
CA VAL A 17 -17.53 17.47 12.90
C VAL A 17 -19.03 17.17 12.96
N SER A 18 -19.82 17.90 12.16
CA SER A 18 -21.23 17.59 11.96
C SER A 18 -21.36 16.38 11.04
N VAL A 19 -21.42 15.18 11.62
CA VAL A 19 -21.80 13.96 10.91
C VAL A 19 -23.32 13.97 10.71
N THR A 20 -23.78 14.51 9.58
CA THR A 20 -25.17 14.35 9.16
C THR A 20 -25.31 12.99 8.48
N ALA A 21 -25.58 11.95 9.26
CA ALA A 21 -25.85 10.61 8.73
C ALA A 21 -27.19 10.60 8.00
N LEU A 22 -27.16 10.54 6.67
CA LEU A 22 -28.29 10.07 5.87
C LEU A 22 -28.43 8.56 6.10
N LEU A 23 -29.28 8.21 7.08
CA LEU A 23 -29.65 6.83 7.38
C LEU A 23 -30.54 6.27 6.26
N PHE A 24 -29.93 5.55 5.32
CA PHE A 24 -30.66 4.49 4.62
C PHE A 24 -30.74 3.28 5.58
N PRO A 25 -31.90 2.62 5.73
CA PRO A 25 -32.01 1.45 6.57
C PRO A 25 -31.38 0.28 5.82
N VAL A 26 -30.07 0.12 5.93
CA VAL A 26 -29.45 -1.17 5.72
C VAL A 26 -29.72 -1.95 6.99
N THR A 27 -30.68 -2.87 6.97
CA THR A 27 -30.78 -3.95 7.96
C THR A 27 -29.59 -4.90 7.74
N ALA A 28 -28.37 -4.38 7.91
CA ALA A 28 -27.22 -5.21 8.15
C ALA A 28 -27.46 -5.90 9.49
N MET A 29 -27.21 -7.21 9.56
CA MET A 29 -27.16 -7.90 10.84
C MET A 29 -26.07 -7.23 11.68
N SER A 30 -26.48 -6.29 12.52
CA SER A 30 -25.58 -5.58 13.42
C SER A 30 -25.08 -6.59 14.44
N GLN A 31 -23.75 -6.68 14.56
CA GLN A 31 -23.11 -7.48 15.59
C GLN A 31 -23.60 -7.01 16.97
N SER A 32 -23.97 -7.93 17.86
CA SER A 32 -24.32 -7.54 19.23
C SER A 32 -23.10 -6.95 19.94
N ALA A 33 -23.31 -5.98 20.84
CA ALA A 33 -22.24 -5.37 21.62
C ALA A 33 -21.42 -6.41 22.41
N GLU A 34 -22.08 -7.46 22.89
CA GLU A 34 -21.42 -8.60 23.56
C GLU A 34 -20.51 -9.38 22.62
N THR A 35 -20.98 -9.67 21.40
CA THR A 35 -20.17 -10.36 20.39
C THR A 35 -18.97 -9.53 19.99
N LEU A 36 -19.14 -8.22 19.78
CA LEU A 36 -18.04 -7.30 19.47
C LEU A 36 -17.00 -7.28 20.60
N ALA A 37 -17.45 -7.16 21.85
CA ALA A 37 -16.57 -7.16 23.01
C ALA A 37 -15.75 -8.46 23.10
N GLU A 38 -16.37 -9.61 22.88
CA GLU A 38 -15.66 -10.90 22.87
C GLU A 38 -14.65 -11.00 21.72
N GLN A 39 -15.03 -10.57 20.52
CA GLN A 39 -14.12 -10.61 19.38
C GLN A 39 -12.95 -9.62 19.54
N LEU A 40 -13.17 -8.46 20.16
CA LEU A 40 -12.10 -7.52 20.52
C LEU A 40 -11.14 -8.11 21.56
N ARG A 41 -11.65 -8.82 22.58
CA ARG A 41 -10.79 -9.54 23.53
C ARG A 41 -9.88 -10.54 22.82
N LYS A 42 -10.42 -11.31 21.87
CA LYS A 42 -9.63 -12.25 21.06
C LYS A 42 -8.62 -11.53 20.17
N TYR A 43 -9.01 -10.42 19.57
CA TYR A 43 -8.11 -9.59 18.77
C TYR A 43 -6.93 -9.11 19.63
N GLU A 44 -7.17 -8.58 20.82
CA GLU A 44 -6.17 -8.00 21.73
C GLU A 44 -5.27 -9.05 22.40
N ALA A 45 -5.78 -10.25 22.67
CA ALA A 45 -5.07 -11.30 23.40
C ALA A 45 -3.68 -11.60 22.82
N VAL A 46 -2.68 -11.79 23.68
CA VAL A 46 -1.31 -12.16 23.30
C VAL A 46 -1.18 -13.68 23.34
N GLU A 47 -1.88 -14.35 22.42
CA GLU A 47 -1.90 -15.81 22.29
C GLU A 47 -1.91 -16.26 20.82
N ALA A 48 -1.80 -17.58 20.61
CA ALA A 48 -1.94 -18.16 19.29
C ALA A 48 -3.39 -18.03 18.80
N LYS A 49 -3.57 -17.56 17.57
CA LYS A 49 -4.85 -17.19 16.97
C LYS A 49 -5.06 -17.91 15.64
N THR A 50 -6.31 -17.94 15.20
CA THR A 50 -6.65 -18.09 13.78
C THR A 50 -6.72 -16.72 13.10
N VAL A 51 -6.76 -16.68 11.77
CA VAL A 51 -6.98 -15.41 11.04
C VAL A 51 -8.33 -14.78 11.39
N LEU A 52 -9.34 -15.57 11.76
CA LEU A 52 -10.66 -15.08 12.14
C LEU A 52 -10.65 -14.39 13.50
N ASP A 53 -9.80 -14.82 14.43
CA ASP A 53 -9.64 -14.16 15.73
C ASP A 53 -9.00 -12.78 15.61
N LEU A 54 -8.36 -12.47 14.47
CA LEU A 54 -7.89 -11.13 14.14
C LEU A 54 -8.96 -10.21 13.50
N GLN A 55 -10.18 -10.70 13.26
CA GLN A 55 -11.24 -9.91 12.63
C GLN A 55 -12.32 -9.54 13.67
N PRO A 56 -12.13 -8.45 14.44
CA PRO A 56 -13.04 -8.11 15.54
C PRO A 56 -14.43 -7.64 15.10
N PHE A 57 -14.60 -7.29 13.82
CA PHE A 57 -15.85 -6.74 13.27
C PHE A 57 -16.64 -7.77 12.46
N ARG A 58 -16.22 -9.04 12.47
CA ARG A 58 -16.83 -10.08 11.62
C ARG A 58 -18.24 -10.42 12.10
N THR A 59 -19.13 -10.70 11.16
CA THR A 59 -20.46 -11.27 11.43
C THR A 59 -20.61 -12.58 10.70
N ALA A 60 -21.35 -13.52 11.30
CA ALA A 60 -21.59 -14.83 10.72
C ALA A 60 -23.08 -15.15 10.75
N SER A 61 -23.57 -15.77 9.68
CA SER A 61 -24.89 -16.38 9.58
C SER A 61 -24.74 -17.84 9.21
N ALA A 62 -25.69 -18.68 9.64
CA ALA A 62 -25.68 -20.11 9.40
C ALA A 62 -27.07 -20.59 8.98
N VAL A 63 -27.11 -21.60 8.11
CA VAL A 63 -28.34 -22.29 7.69
C VAL A 63 -28.07 -23.79 7.67
N ASP A 64 -28.99 -24.58 8.23
CA ASP A 64 -28.89 -26.04 8.22
C ASP A 64 -29.29 -26.59 6.84
N LEU A 65 -28.56 -27.60 6.37
CA LEU A 65 -28.89 -28.30 5.13
C LEU A 65 -30.03 -29.29 5.39
N ALA A 66 -31.03 -29.28 4.50
CA ALA A 66 -32.29 -30.04 4.66
C ALA A 66 -32.11 -31.57 4.78
N ASP A 67 -30.96 -32.09 4.40
CA ASP A 67 -30.62 -33.52 4.44
C ASP A 67 -29.91 -33.95 5.73
N GLY A 68 -29.72 -33.05 6.69
CA GLY A 68 -29.05 -33.33 7.96
C GLY A 68 -27.55 -33.59 7.83
N ARG A 69 -26.92 -33.29 6.67
CA ARG A 69 -25.47 -33.44 6.48
C ARG A 69 -24.65 -32.39 7.24
N GLY A 70 -25.28 -31.33 7.71
CA GLY A 70 -24.67 -30.27 8.51
C GLY A 70 -25.22 -28.89 8.14
N SER A 71 -24.38 -27.87 8.16
CA SER A 71 -24.78 -26.47 7.91
C SER A 71 -23.81 -25.73 6.99
N ILE A 72 -24.31 -24.66 6.39
CA ILE A 72 -23.51 -23.67 5.66
C ILE A 72 -23.39 -22.43 6.53
N VAL A 73 -22.17 -21.94 6.71
CA VAL A 73 -21.86 -20.72 7.46
C VAL A 73 -21.24 -19.70 6.52
N LEU A 74 -21.83 -18.50 6.45
CA LEU A 74 -21.25 -17.35 5.75
C LEU A 74 -20.74 -16.36 6.80
N THR A 75 -19.43 -16.12 6.81
CA THR A 75 -18.81 -15.07 7.64
C THR A 75 -18.41 -13.89 6.78
N SER A 76 -19.02 -12.72 7.00
CA SER A 76 -18.51 -11.45 6.49
C SER A 76 -17.36 -10.99 7.40
N LEU A 77 -16.17 -10.80 6.82
CA LEU A 77 -14.97 -10.51 7.62
C LEU A 77 -14.94 -9.07 8.14
N ASN A 78 -15.60 -8.15 7.43
CA ASN A 78 -15.89 -6.79 7.89
C ASN A 78 -17.14 -6.27 7.13
N PRO A 79 -18.34 -6.29 7.76
CA PRO A 79 -19.60 -5.88 7.10
C PRO A 79 -19.64 -4.42 6.65
N SER A 80 -18.89 -3.53 7.28
CA SER A 80 -18.80 -2.11 6.88
C SER A 80 -18.03 -1.92 5.56
N ILE A 81 -17.22 -2.92 5.17
CA ILE A 81 -16.53 -2.96 3.88
C ILE A 81 -17.25 -3.90 2.91
N GLY A 82 -17.74 -5.04 3.37
CA GLY A 82 -18.57 -5.97 2.59
C GLY A 82 -17.86 -6.65 1.42
N ALA A 83 -16.52 -6.67 1.41
CA ALA A 83 -15.75 -7.16 0.27
C ALA A 83 -15.38 -8.65 0.37
N TRP A 84 -14.95 -9.12 1.55
CA TRP A 84 -14.46 -10.49 1.73
C TRP A 84 -15.34 -11.31 2.66
N PHE A 85 -15.59 -12.55 2.24
CA PHE A 85 -16.42 -13.50 2.96
C PHE A 85 -15.72 -14.85 3.04
N LEU A 86 -15.94 -15.56 4.15
CA LEU A 86 -15.59 -16.96 4.29
C LEU A 86 -16.87 -17.79 4.30
N LEU A 87 -17.05 -18.62 3.28
CA LEU A 87 -18.14 -19.60 3.22
C LEU A 87 -17.59 -20.96 3.67
N GLN A 88 -18.22 -21.56 4.68
CA GLN A 88 -17.78 -22.82 5.27
C GLN A 88 -18.91 -23.83 5.24
N ALA A 89 -18.59 -25.06 4.83
CA ALA A 89 -19.46 -26.21 5.07
C ALA A 89 -19.04 -26.87 6.38
N VAL A 90 -20.00 -27.10 7.25
CA VAL A 90 -19.82 -27.67 8.58
C VAL A 90 -20.58 -28.98 8.63
N ASP A 91 -19.96 -30.07 9.07
CA ASP A 91 -20.62 -31.37 9.20
C ASP A 91 -21.61 -31.41 10.38
N ALA A 92 -22.43 -32.45 10.45
CA ALA A 92 -23.36 -32.68 11.56
C ALA A 92 -22.69 -32.79 12.96
N LYS A 93 -21.35 -32.89 13.03
CA LYS A 93 -20.58 -32.88 14.29
C LYS A 93 -20.00 -31.49 14.61
N GLY A 94 -20.37 -30.46 13.85
CA GLY A 94 -19.89 -29.10 14.04
C GLY A 94 -18.46 -28.86 13.53
N ARG A 95 -17.89 -29.76 12.71
CA ARG A 95 -16.54 -29.61 12.18
C ARG A 95 -16.59 -28.96 10.80
N VAL A 96 -15.76 -27.94 10.60
CA VAL A 96 -15.54 -27.35 9.27
C VAL A 96 -14.90 -28.41 8.37
N VAL A 97 -15.58 -28.80 7.29
CA VAL A 97 -15.08 -29.75 6.29
C VAL A 97 -14.51 -29.06 5.07
N GLU A 98 -15.06 -27.91 4.70
CA GLU A 98 -14.61 -27.10 3.56
C GLU A 98 -14.64 -25.62 3.89
N SER A 99 -13.78 -24.83 3.25
CA SER A 99 -13.71 -23.39 3.39
C SER A 99 -13.39 -22.73 2.05
N TYR A 100 -14.14 -21.68 1.73
CA TYR A 100 -14.06 -20.95 0.47
C TYR A 100 -13.95 -19.45 0.74
N HIS A 101 -12.87 -18.85 0.27
CA HIS A 101 -12.68 -17.40 0.36
C HIS A 101 -13.34 -16.72 -0.85
N LEU A 102 -14.46 -16.03 -0.58
CA LEU A 102 -15.23 -15.33 -1.59
C LEU A 102 -14.95 -13.83 -1.55
N GLU A 103 -14.89 -13.20 -2.72
CA GLU A 103 -14.75 -11.77 -2.87
C GLU A 103 -15.88 -11.18 -3.72
N LEU A 104 -16.48 -10.12 -3.17
CA LEU A 104 -17.34 -9.18 -3.89
C LEU A 104 -16.46 -8.03 -4.42
N PRO A 105 -16.22 -7.94 -5.75
CA PRO A 105 -15.24 -7.00 -6.31
C PRO A 105 -15.65 -5.52 -6.13
N GLN A 106 -16.96 -5.24 -6.09
CA GLN A 106 -17.52 -3.89 -6.01
C GLN A 106 -18.54 -3.85 -4.85
N PRO A 107 -18.09 -3.75 -3.59
CA PRO A 107 -18.99 -3.81 -2.45
C PRO A 107 -19.86 -2.55 -2.29
N ALA A 108 -19.47 -1.43 -2.87
CA ALA A 108 -20.28 -0.22 -2.85
C ALA A 108 -21.63 -0.48 -3.55
N GLY A 109 -22.73 -0.27 -2.83
CA GLY A 109 -24.08 -0.50 -3.33
C GLY A 109 -24.48 -1.98 -3.49
N HIS A 110 -23.64 -2.92 -3.08
CA HIS A 110 -23.89 -4.35 -3.20
C HIS A 110 -23.84 -5.04 -1.84
N SER A 111 -24.52 -6.18 -1.70
CA SER A 111 -24.46 -7.00 -0.49
C SER A 111 -24.56 -8.49 -0.80
N VAL A 112 -24.00 -9.30 0.10
CA VAL A 112 -24.10 -10.77 0.08
C VAL A 112 -24.63 -11.21 1.43
N LEU A 113 -25.74 -11.94 1.43
CA LEU A 113 -26.35 -12.49 2.62
C LEU A 113 -26.62 -13.98 2.41
N LEU A 114 -26.58 -14.75 3.50
CA LEU A 114 -27.08 -16.12 3.51
C LEU A 114 -28.56 -16.06 3.86
N ASP A 115 -29.41 -16.58 2.99
CA ASP A 115 -30.86 -16.62 3.17
C ASP A 115 -31.22 -17.61 4.32
N PRO A 116 -31.98 -17.17 5.33
CA PRO A 116 -32.39 -18.03 6.44
C PRO A 116 -33.52 -19.01 6.07
N ASP A 117 -34.31 -18.71 5.04
CA ASP A 117 -35.52 -19.47 4.66
C ASP A 117 -35.22 -20.58 3.64
N GLY A 118 -34.06 -20.52 2.99
CA GLY A 118 -33.54 -21.57 2.13
C GLY A 118 -32.03 -21.41 1.98
N PRO A 119 -31.24 -22.50 1.92
CA PRO A 119 -29.80 -22.38 1.87
C PRO A 119 -29.43 -21.80 0.50
N ALA A 120 -29.26 -20.48 0.42
CA ALA A 120 -28.81 -19.78 -0.78
C ALA A 120 -28.12 -18.46 -0.38
N LEU A 121 -27.18 -18.01 -1.21
CA LEU A 121 -26.65 -16.66 -1.12
C LEU A 121 -27.57 -15.71 -1.88
N THR A 122 -28.02 -14.65 -1.23
CA THR A 122 -28.72 -13.53 -1.84
C THR A 122 -27.73 -12.40 -2.10
N LEU A 123 -27.54 -12.08 -3.38
CA LEU A 123 -26.68 -11.00 -3.84
C LEU A 123 -27.56 -9.84 -4.30
N SER A 124 -27.53 -8.73 -3.58
CA SER A 124 -28.29 -7.53 -3.92
C SER A 124 -27.36 -6.47 -4.50
N GLY A 125 -27.87 -5.70 -5.46
CA GLY A 125 -27.16 -4.57 -6.06
C GLY A 125 -28.10 -3.67 -6.85
N PRO A 126 -27.58 -2.63 -7.52
CA PRO A 126 -28.38 -1.71 -8.34
C PRO A 126 -29.15 -2.42 -9.48
N ASP A 127 -28.59 -3.52 -9.99
CA ASP A 127 -29.20 -4.33 -11.06
C ASP A 127 -30.22 -5.37 -10.54
N GLY A 128 -30.60 -5.28 -9.25
CA GLY A 128 -31.54 -6.18 -8.58
C GLY A 128 -30.87 -7.30 -7.76
N ALA A 129 -31.72 -8.13 -7.16
CA ALA A 129 -31.28 -9.26 -6.34
C ALA A 129 -31.16 -10.55 -7.19
N ALA A 130 -30.14 -11.34 -6.91
CA ALA A 130 -29.94 -12.67 -7.46
C ALA A 130 -29.68 -13.68 -6.34
N SER A 131 -30.08 -14.93 -6.54
CA SER A 131 -29.84 -16.02 -5.59
C SER A 131 -28.92 -17.08 -6.22
N CYS A 132 -28.00 -17.66 -5.45
CA CYS A 132 -27.15 -18.77 -5.89
C CYS A 132 -26.81 -19.74 -4.76
N THR A 133 -26.60 -21.01 -5.11
CA THR A 133 -26.18 -22.11 -4.23
C THR A 133 -24.80 -22.64 -4.63
N PRO A 134 -23.74 -21.82 -4.55
CA PRO A 134 -22.47 -22.14 -5.21
C PRO A 134 -21.80 -23.42 -4.67
N TRP A 135 -22.18 -23.88 -3.48
CA TRP A 135 -21.69 -25.13 -2.88
C TRP A 135 -22.27 -26.41 -3.52
N GLU A 136 -23.30 -26.33 -4.36
CA GLU A 136 -23.91 -27.53 -4.97
C GLU A 136 -23.07 -28.15 -6.09
N ASP A 137 -22.05 -27.46 -6.61
CA ASP A 137 -20.98 -28.00 -7.49
C ASP A 137 -20.04 -26.87 -7.98
N GLU A 138 -20.55 -25.63 -8.06
CA GLU A 138 -19.87 -24.49 -8.67
C GLU A 138 -18.53 -24.15 -8.00
N LEU A 139 -18.45 -24.18 -6.66
CA LEU A 139 -17.22 -23.87 -5.93
C LEU A 139 -16.12 -24.89 -6.19
N GLU A 140 -16.46 -26.17 -6.26
CA GLU A 140 -15.50 -27.23 -6.57
C GLU A 140 -15.03 -27.16 -8.02
N ALA A 141 -15.94 -26.84 -8.96
CA ALA A 141 -15.59 -26.58 -10.35
C ALA A 141 -14.66 -25.35 -10.47
N ALA A 142 -15.00 -24.25 -9.79
CA ALA A 142 -14.23 -23.01 -9.76
C ALA A 142 -12.82 -23.23 -9.17
N ARG A 143 -12.71 -24.04 -8.10
CA ARG A 143 -11.44 -24.42 -7.48
C ARG A 143 -10.52 -25.18 -8.45
N LYS A 144 -11.09 -26.05 -9.30
CA LYS A 144 -10.35 -26.83 -10.31
C LYS A 144 -9.85 -26.01 -11.50
N THR A 145 -10.39 -24.82 -11.75
CA THR A 145 -9.92 -23.95 -12.85
C THR A 145 -8.49 -23.43 -12.65
N ALA A 146 -8.01 -23.42 -11.40
CA ALA A 146 -6.75 -22.79 -10.99
C ALA A 146 -6.64 -21.29 -11.36
N LEU A 147 -7.74 -20.63 -11.74
CA LEU A 147 -7.78 -19.18 -11.90
C LEU A 147 -7.64 -18.52 -10.53
N PRO A 148 -6.74 -17.53 -10.35
CA PRO A 148 -6.58 -16.84 -9.06
C PRO A 148 -7.90 -16.25 -8.55
N TYR A 149 -8.68 -15.68 -9.46
CA TYR A 149 -10.05 -15.23 -9.26
C TYR A 149 -10.96 -16.06 -10.18
N ALA A 150 -11.61 -17.08 -9.63
CA ALA A 150 -12.54 -17.92 -10.38
C ALA A 150 -13.96 -17.37 -10.21
N PRO A 151 -14.65 -16.96 -11.30
CA PRO A 151 -16.00 -16.40 -11.19
C PRO A 151 -16.98 -17.45 -10.70
N VAL A 152 -17.87 -17.06 -9.78
CA VAL A 152 -18.99 -17.87 -9.28
C VAL A 152 -20.26 -17.01 -9.18
N CYS A 153 -21.43 -17.63 -9.00
CA CYS A 153 -22.72 -16.95 -8.98
C CYS A 153 -22.92 -16.05 -10.21
N ALA A 154 -22.72 -16.64 -11.41
CA ALA A 154 -22.78 -15.94 -12.70
C ALA A 154 -21.80 -14.75 -12.81
N GLY A 155 -20.66 -14.83 -12.14
CA GLY A 155 -19.60 -13.80 -12.18
C GLY A 155 -19.82 -12.60 -11.27
N ARG A 156 -20.83 -12.64 -10.39
CA ARG A 156 -21.07 -11.59 -9.39
C ARG A 156 -20.12 -11.68 -8.19
N LEU A 157 -19.57 -12.87 -7.95
CA LEU A 157 -18.54 -13.12 -6.94
C LEU A 157 -17.33 -13.81 -7.56
N TYR A 158 -16.21 -13.75 -6.85
CA TYR A 158 -15.04 -14.55 -7.15
C TYR A 158 -14.71 -15.48 -5.99
N LEU A 159 -14.47 -16.76 -6.31
CA LEU A 159 -13.68 -17.64 -5.47
C LEU A 159 -12.20 -17.29 -5.64
N ARG A 160 -11.51 -16.98 -4.53
CA ARG A 160 -10.07 -16.75 -4.52
C ARG A 160 -9.33 -18.07 -4.38
N ASN A 161 -8.66 -18.50 -5.44
CA ASN A 161 -7.87 -19.74 -5.43
C ASN A 161 -6.42 -19.46 -5.11
N ARG A 162 -5.85 -20.26 -4.19
CA ARG A 162 -4.43 -20.16 -3.85
C ARG A 162 -3.57 -20.32 -5.10
N SER A 163 -2.71 -19.34 -5.31
CA SER A 163 -1.84 -19.27 -6.48
C SER A 163 -0.39 -19.06 -6.05
N ARG A 164 0.55 -19.57 -6.85
CA ARG A 164 1.98 -19.29 -6.65
C ARG A 164 2.31 -17.95 -7.30
N GLY A 165 2.76 -17.00 -6.50
CA GLY A 165 3.23 -15.70 -6.99
C GLY A 165 4.46 -15.83 -7.88
N ALA A 166 4.56 -14.97 -8.89
CA ALA A 166 5.77 -14.80 -9.66
C ALA A 166 6.92 -14.30 -8.76
N ARG A 167 8.15 -14.69 -9.12
CA ARG A 167 9.40 -14.27 -8.47
C ARG A 167 10.43 -14.02 -9.57
N THR A 168 11.33 -13.06 -9.39
CA THR A 168 12.48 -12.94 -10.30
C THR A 168 13.46 -14.10 -10.05
N SER A 169 14.27 -14.48 -11.05
CA SER A 169 15.24 -15.59 -10.91
C SER A 169 16.24 -15.35 -9.78
N LEU A 170 16.64 -14.09 -9.58
CA LEU A 170 17.52 -13.65 -8.49
C LEU A 170 16.82 -13.77 -7.13
N GLU A 171 15.56 -13.35 -7.03
CA GLU A 171 14.76 -13.48 -5.82
C GLU A 171 14.52 -14.94 -5.44
N ALA A 172 14.14 -15.79 -6.39
CA ALA A 172 13.89 -17.21 -6.17
C ALA A 172 15.15 -17.94 -5.67
N THR A 173 16.31 -17.62 -6.26
CA THR A 173 17.60 -18.20 -5.86
C THR A 173 18.00 -17.71 -4.46
N ALA A 174 17.86 -16.41 -4.19
CA ALA A 174 18.18 -15.83 -2.88
C ALA A 174 17.26 -16.34 -1.76
N GLU A 175 15.98 -16.59 -2.04
CA GLU A 175 15.04 -17.19 -1.09
C GLU A 175 15.34 -18.67 -0.86
N PHE A 176 15.56 -19.46 -1.91
CA PHE A 176 15.89 -20.88 -1.77
C PHE A 176 17.15 -21.09 -0.91
N LEU A 177 18.22 -20.34 -1.19
CA LEU A 177 19.47 -20.41 -0.43
C LEU A 177 19.27 -19.98 1.04
N ARG A 178 18.32 -19.08 1.31
CA ARG A 178 18.04 -18.60 2.66
C ARG A 178 17.17 -19.57 3.47
N ASP A 179 16.14 -20.13 2.85
CA ASP A 179 15.17 -21.00 3.52
C ASP A 179 15.71 -22.42 3.74
N ASN A 180 16.70 -22.85 2.94
CA ASN A 180 17.16 -24.25 2.92
C ASN A 180 18.63 -24.44 3.34
N ILE A 181 19.41 -23.37 3.54
CA ILE A 181 20.85 -23.49 3.86
C ILE A 181 21.18 -22.69 5.13
N TRP A 182 21.73 -23.39 6.14
CA TRP A 182 22.24 -22.77 7.36
C TRP A 182 23.37 -21.79 7.02
N GLY A 183 23.17 -20.50 7.31
CA GLY A 183 24.13 -19.43 6.96
C GLY A 183 23.91 -18.78 5.60
N GLY A 184 22.78 -19.04 4.91
CA GLY A 184 22.48 -18.51 3.57
C GLY A 184 22.50 -16.98 3.42
N GLU A 185 22.44 -16.19 4.51
CA GLU A 185 22.57 -14.73 4.46
C GLU A 185 23.93 -14.24 3.92
N SER A 186 25.03 -14.96 4.20
CA SER A 186 26.38 -14.60 3.72
C SER A 186 26.55 -14.86 2.23
N ILE A 187 25.91 -15.91 1.71
CA ILE A 187 25.92 -16.29 0.29
C ILE A 187 25.07 -15.32 -0.53
N VAL A 188 23.95 -14.84 0.02
CA VAL A 188 23.13 -13.79 -0.62
C VAL A 188 23.90 -12.48 -0.76
N ARG A 189 24.71 -12.08 0.24
CA ARG A 189 25.58 -10.90 0.11
C ARG A 189 26.58 -11.02 -1.04
N PHE A 190 27.16 -12.21 -1.24
CA PHE A 190 28.10 -12.46 -2.34
C PHE A 190 27.44 -12.32 -3.73
N VAL A 191 26.24 -12.88 -3.93
CA VAL A 191 25.49 -12.76 -5.19
C VAL A 191 25.08 -11.31 -5.46
N ARG A 192 24.69 -10.56 -4.43
CA ARG A 192 24.29 -9.15 -4.60
C ARG A 192 25.48 -8.21 -4.84
N GLY A 193 26.62 -8.41 -4.17
CA GLY A 193 27.83 -7.58 -4.34
C GLY A 193 28.50 -7.66 -5.73
N THR A 194 28.04 -8.58 -6.59
CA THR A 194 28.53 -8.73 -7.97
C THR A 194 27.59 -8.13 -9.01
N PHE A 195 26.31 -7.88 -8.68
CA PHE A 195 25.30 -7.36 -9.63
C PHE A 195 24.77 -5.96 -9.31
N PHE A 196 24.92 -5.45 -8.08
CA PHE A 196 24.29 -4.18 -7.65
C PHE A 196 25.28 -3.03 -7.32
N LYS A 197 26.53 -3.11 -7.80
CA LYS A 197 27.49 -2.00 -7.61
C LYS A 197 27.13 -0.82 -8.50
N ASP A 198 26.68 0.29 -7.92
CA ASP A 198 26.46 1.61 -8.55
C ASP A 198 25.65 1.64 -9.88
N ALA A 199 25.06 0.51 -10.29
CA ALA A 199 24.51 0.33 -11.64
C ALA A 199 23.22 1.11 -11.90
N GLU A 200 22.54 1.52 -10.83
CA GLU A 200 21.27 2.27 -10.89
C GLU A 200 21.46 3.78 -10.68
N LEU A 201 22.69 4.25 -10.40
CA LEU A 201 22.97 5.68 -10.29
C LEU A 201 22.75 6.34 -11.65
N GLU A 202 21.77 7.23 -11.70
CA GLU A 202 21.55 8.11 -12.84
C GLU A 202 22.06 9.50 -12.48
N ALA A 203 22.97 10.04 -13.29
CA ALA A 203 23.42 11.42 -13.20
C ALA A 203 23.37 12.02 -14.59
N SER A 204 22.46 12.99 -14.78
CA SER A 204 22.30 13.70 -16.04
C SER A 204 22.95 15.08 -15.97
N PRO A 205 23.80 15.47 -16.92
CA PRO A 205 24.32 16.83 -16.97
C PRO A 205 23.20 17.82 -17.30
N VAL A 206 23.37 19.07 -16.89
CA VAL A 206 22.50 20.18 -17.32
C VAL A 206 22.80 20.49 -18.78
N GLU A 207 21.77 20.47 -19.62
CA GLU A 207 21.87 20.65 -21.07
C GLU A 207 21.33 22.00 -21.55
N GLY A 208 20.87 22.86 -20.63
CA GLY A 208 20.35 24.19 -20.93
C GLY A 208 19.43 24.72 -19.82
N ASN A 209 18.76 25.83 -20.10
CA ASN A 209 17.71 26.41 -19.25
C ASN A 209 16.42 26.51 -20.04
N GLU A 210 15.28 26.22 -19.42
CA GLU A 210 13.96 26.40 -20.06
C GLU A 210 13.50 27.85 -19.88
N SER A 211 13.24 28.57 -20.98
CA SER A 211 12.85 30.00 -20.94
C SER A 211 11.34 30.25 -21.07
N THR A 212 10.52 29.20 -21.14
CA THR A 212 9.07 29.34 -21.27
C THR A 212 8.41 28.93 -19.97
N ALA A 213 7.86 29.92 -19.25
CA ALA A 213 6.94 29.69 -18.14
C ALA A 213 5.71 28.95 -18.67
N ARG A 214 5.75 27.61 -18.67
CA ARG A 214 4.55 26.80 -18.87
C ARG A 214 3.76 26.89 -17.57
N ASN A 215 2.48 27.25 -17.68
CA ASN A 215 1.55 27.23 -16.55
C ASN A 215 1.69 25.88 -15.85
N ALA A 216 2.03 25.90 -14.55
CA ALA A 216 2.15 24.71 -13.73
C ALA A 216 0.87 23.89 -13.85
N ALA A 217 0.98 22.65 -14.31
CA ALA A 217 -0.13 21.70 -14.35
C ALA A 217 0.14 20.64 -13.27
N GLY A 218 -0.82 20.43 -12.37
CA GLY A 218 -0.70 19.47 -11.27
C GLY A 218 -0.31 20.12 -9.94
N PRO A 219 0.43 19.40 -9.07
CA PRO A 219 0.87 19.93 -7.77
C PRO A 219 1.81 21.13 -7.89
N PRO A 220 2.11 21.83 -6.77
CA PRO A 220 3.16 22.84 -6.73
C PRO A 220 4.52 22.28 -7.19
N PRO A 221 5.30 23.03 -8.00
CA PRO A 221 6.61 22.60 -8.45
C PRO A 221 7.62 22.53 -7.29
N MET A 222 8.70 21.79 -7.48
CA MET A 222 9.79 21.72 -6.51
C MET A 222 10.38 23.11 -6.26
N GLN A 223 10.59 23.47 -4.99
CA GLN A 223 11.28 24.69 -4.60
C GLN A 223 12.78 24.62 -4.97
N THR A 224 13.21 25.50 -5.87
CA THR A 224 14.58 25.59 -6.39
C THR A 224 15.17 26.98 -6.18
N GLU A 225 16.50 27.10 -6.19
CA GLU A 225 17.18 28.41 -6.22
C GLU A 225 16.96 29.15 -7.55
N ALA A 226 16.83 28.41 -8.65
CA ALA A 226 16.54 28.99 -9.95
C ALA A 226 15.11 29.52 -9.98
N ALA A 227 14.93 30.72 -10.56
CA ALA A 227 13.61 31.25 -10.89
C ALA A 227 12.88 30.31 -11.86
N ASP A 228 11.54 30.27 -11.83
CA ASP A 228 10.74 29.31 -12.59
C ASP A 228 11.00 29.34 -14.11
N ASN A 229 11.33 30.51 -14.66
CA ASN A 229 11.65 30.71 -16.07
C ASN A 229 13.14 30.51 -16.43
N LEU A 230 13.94 30.01 -15.48
CA LEU A 230 15.38 29.77 -15.61
C LEU A 230 15.78 28.40 -15.04
N ARG A 231 14.81 27.49 -14.88
CA ARG A 231 15.07 26.16 -14.33
C ARG A 231 16.02 25.38 -15.26
N PRO A 232 17.08 24.76 -14.72
CA PRO A 232 17.96 23.90 -15.51
C PRO A 232 17.20 22.74 -16.14
N VAL A 233 17.53 22.43 -17.38
CA VAL A 233 17.01 21.27 -18.12
C VAL A 233 18.04 20.15 -18.07
N ILE A 234 17.59 18.95 -17.74
CA ILE A 234 18.40 17.73 -17.70
C ILE A 234 17.87 16.70 -18.69
N GLY A 235 18.78 15.87 -19.22
CA GLY A 235 18.39 14.63 -19.88
C GLY A 235 17.73 13.66 -18.90
N THR A 236 16.75 12.88 -19.35
CA THR A 236 16.01 11.94 -18.51
C THR A 236 15.94 10.55 -19.12
N LEU A 237 15.94 9.53 -18.25
CA LEU A 237 15.58 8.15 -18.60
C LEU A 237 14.13 7.85 -18.26
N LEU A 238 13.28 8.89 -18.13
CA LEU A 238 11.87 8.71 -17.82
C LEU A 238 11.18 8.01 -19.00
N ASP A 239 10.71 6.77 -18.80
CA ASP A 239 9.99 5.97 -19.82
C ASP A 239 8.46 6.25 -19.80
N VAL A 240 8.09 7.46 -19.40
CA VAL A 240 6.73 7.99 -19.39
C VAL A 240 6.67 9.19 -20.32
N ALA A 241 5.83 9.10 -21.35
CA ALA A 241 5.58 10.22 -22.25
C ALA A 241 4.83 11.35 -21.53
N VAL A 242 5.37 12.57 -21.64
CA VAL A 242 4.80 13.78 -21.04
C VAL A 242 4.50 14.83 -22.10
N THR A 243 3.49 15.65 -21.85
CA THR A 243 3.14 16.78 -22.71
C THR A 243 3.86 18.03 -22.23
N GLY A 244 4.46 18.77 -23.16
CA GLY A 244 5.10 20.04 -22.86
C GLY A 244 6.54 19.89 -22.36
N ALA A 245 7.25 18.83 -22.71
CA ALA A 245 8.70 18.74 -22.59
C ALA A 245 9.27 18.32 -23.96
N GLU A 246 10.55 18.61 -24.22
CA GLU A 246 11.24 17.99 -25.37
C GLU A 246 11.52 16.52 -25.06
N ASP A 247 11.54 15.65 -26.08
CA ASP A 247 11.75 14.22 -25.88
C ASP A 247 13.05 13.95 -25.10
N GLY A 248 12.93 13.26 -23.96
CA GLY A 248 14.05 12.90 -23.09
C GLY A 248 14.67 14.08 -22.33
N ARG A 249 14.03 15.25 -22.25
CA ARG A 249 14.55 16.43 -21.56
C ARG A 249 13.48 17.09 -20.69
N MET A 250 13.78 17.33 -19.42
CA MET A 250 12.83 17.94 -18.48
C MET A 250 13.52 19.02 -17.64
N ALA A 251 12.82 20.13 -17.37
CA ALA A 251 13.27 21.12 -16.41
C ALA A 251 13.11 20.59 -14.99
N ILE A 252 14.15 20.79 -14.18
CA ILE A 252 14.22 20.27 -12.81
C ILE A 252 13.06 20.81 -11.97
N GLY A 253 12.30 19.87 -11.38
CA GLY A 253 11.25 20.17 -10.42
C GLY A 253 9.93 20.66 -11.00
N VAL A 254 9.81 20.73 -12.33
CA VAL A 254 8.57 21.10 -13.03
C VAL A 254 7.68 19.87 -13.20
N TRP A 255 6.37 20.04 -13.02
CA TRP A 255 5.38 19.01 -13.29
C TRP A 255 4.88 19.08 -14.73
N TYR A 256 4.95 17.94 -15.43
CA TYR A 256 4.44 17.78 -16.79
C TYR A 256 3.28 16.78 -16.80
N PRO A 257 2.15 17.09 -17.46
CA PRO A 257 1.07 16.13 -17.62
C PRO A 257 1.53 14.88 -18.36
N VAL A 258 1.17 13.70 -17.86
CA VAL A 258 1.41 12.43 -18.58
C VAL A 258 0.48 12.34 -19.77
N THR A 259 1.04 12.10 -20.95
CA THR A 259 0.28 12.07 -22.20
C THR A 259 -0.78 10.96 -22.18
N GLY A 260 -2.04 11.33 -22.42
CA GLY A 260 -3.17 10.39 -22.45
C GLY A 260 -3.71 9.97 -21.08
N MET A 261 -3.22 10.58 -19.98
CA MET A 261 -3.65 10.29 -18.62
C MET A 261 -4.01 11.58 -17.86
N PRO A 262 -5.26 12.06 -17.96
CA PRO A 262 -5.72 13.24 -17.22
C PRO A 262 -5.50 13.10 -15.72
N GLY A 263 -5.05 14.15 -15.03
CA GLY A 263 -4.81 14.12 -13.58
C GLY A 263 -3.60 13.27 -13.15
N VAL A 264 -2.73 12.87 -14.08
CA VAL A 264 -1.45 12.22 -13.79
C VAL A 264 -0.32 13.11 -14.30
N PHE A 265 0.68 13.35 -13.45
CA PHE A 265 1.79 14.25 -13.73
C PHE A 265 3.12 13.57 -13.43
N ALA A 266 4.17 13.96 -14.13
CA ALA A 266 5.53 13.49 -13.90
C ALA A 266 6.50 14.66 -13.73
N SER A 267 7.52 14.48 -12.91
CA SER A 267 8.60 15.44 -12.70
C SER A 267 9.95 14.74 -12.59
N ALA A 268 11.01 15.41 -13.01
CA ALA A 268 12.39 14.97 -12.82
C ALA A 268 13.11 15.94 -11.87
N PHE A 269 13.99 15.44 -11.01
CA PHE A 269 14.71 16.27 -10.05
C PHE A 269 16.15 15.84 -9.84
N GLN A 270 16.94 16.77 -9.30
CA GLN A 270 18.23 16.51 -8.66
C GLN A 270 18.24 17.19 -7.29
N PRO A 271 18.60 16.49 -6.19
CA PRO A 271 18.57 17.07 -4.84
C PRO A 271 19.46 18.32 -4.67
N GLY A 272 20.52 18.46 -5.45
CA GLY A 272 21.41 19.62 -5.44
C GLY A 272 20.78 20.92 -5.96
N ALA A 273 19.64 20.84 -6.65
CA ALA A 273 18.90 22.01 -7.14
C ALA A 273 17.87 22.56 -6.13
N ILE A 274 17.65 21.84 -5.01
CA ILE A 274 16.70 22.24 -3.97
C ILE A 274 17.11 23.60 -3.38
N ALA A 275 16.12 24.48 -3.18
CA ALA A 275 16.35 25.78 -2.55
C ALA A 275 16.98 25.64 -1.15
N ARG A 276 17.94 26.50 -0.84
CA ARG A 276 18.63 26.60 0.44
C ARG A 276 17.67 26.86 1.59
N SER A 277 16.60 27.63 1.35
CA SER A 277 15.53 27.84 2.33
C SER A 277 14.88 26.53 2.81
N VAL A 278 14.82 25.50 1.95
CA VAL A 278 14.32 24.16 2.32
C VAL A 278 15.34 23.43 3.20
N PHE A 279 16.64 23.57 2.93
CA PHE A 279 17.69 23.01 3.82
C PHE A 279 17.76 23.72 5.17
N ASP A 280 17.47 25.02 5.20
CA ASP A 280 17.43 25.85 6.40
C ASP A 280 16.12 25.68 7.20
N SER A 281 15.14 24.96 6.65
CA SER A 281 13.87 24.67 7.33
C SER A 281 14.06 23.74 8.54
N PRO A 282 13.18 23.81 9.56
CA PRO A 282 13.28 23.03 10.79
C PRO A 282 13.45 21.52 10.59
N GLY A 283 14.01 20.87 11.61
CA GLY A 283 14.27 19.43 11.67
C GLY A 283 15.70 19.04 11.31
N LYS A 284 16.12 17.85 11.76
CA LYS A 284 17.49 17.35 11.59
C LYS A 284 17.59 16.47 10.35
N VAL A 285 18.51 16.82 9.45
CA VAL A 285 18.91 16.00 8.29
C VAL A 285 20.44 15.97 8.17
N ASN A 286 20.97 14.92 7.55
CA ASN A 286 22.36 14.89 7.13
C ASN A 286 22.56 15.76 5.87
N ARG A 287 23.78 16.23 5.65
CA ARG A 287 24.14 16.99 4.44
C ARG A 287 24.17 16.06 3.23
N LEU A 288 23.80 16.59 2.07
CA LEU A 288 23.99 15.91 0.79
C LEU A 288 25.49 15.82 0.46
N ASP A 289 25.92 14.68 -0.04
CA ASP A 289 27.21 14.56 -0.72
C ASP A 289 27.09 14.90 -2.22
N SER A 290 28.21 14.96 -2.93
CA SER A 290 28.23 15.31 -4.35
C SER A 290 27.56 14.27 -5.26
N VAL A 291 27.48 13.01 -4.86
CA VAL A 291 26.82 11.96 -5.64
C VAL A 291 25.31 12.12 -5.51
N GLU A 292 24.83 12.19 -4.27
CA GLU A 292 23.42 12.35 -3.95
C GLU A 292 22.86 13.68 -4.45
N ALA A 293 23.65 14.76 -4.40
CA ALA A 293 23.24 16.06 -4.94
C ALA A 293 23.01 16.03 -6.47
N ASN A 294 23.74 15.21 -7.22
CA ASN A 294 23.64 15.12 -8.68
C ASN A 294 22.79 13.93 -9.17
N ALA A 295 22.28 13.10 -8.26
CA ALA A 295 21.47 11.95 -8.60
C ALA A 295 20.12 12.41 -9.20
N THR A 296 19.80 11.92 -10.39
CA THR A 296 18.53 12.17 -11.05
C THR A 296 17.47 11.23 -10.48
N GLY A 297 16.33 11.77 -10.06
CA GLY A 297 15.16 11.00 -9.65
C GLY A 297 13.89 11.49 -10.34
N TYR A 298 12.81 10.74 -10.17
CA TYR A 298 11.53 10.99 -10.81
C TYR A 298 10.38 10.94 -9.81
N MET A 299 9.37 11.76 -10.04
CA MET A 299 8.12 11.77 -9.28
C MET A 299 6.94 11.53 -10.22
N ILE A 300 5.96 10.74 -9.78
CA ILE A 300 4.65 10.60 -10.44
C ILE A 300 3.57 11.01 -9.46
N ALA A 301 2.71 11.96 -9.84
CA ALA A 301 1.60 12.44 -9.03
C ALA A 301 0.26 11.99 -9.61
N PHE A 302 -0.66 11.58 -8.74
CA PHE A 302 -2.03 11.20 -9.07
C PHE A 302 -3.01 12.12 -8.33
N ASP A 303 -3.92 12.74 -9.07
CA ASP A 303 -5.01 13.55 -8.50
C ASP A 303 -6.07 12.67 -7.82
N LEU A 304 -6.13 12.72 -6.48
CA LEU A 304 -7.05 11.91 -5.68
C LEU A 304 -8.51 12.38 -5.77
N SER A 305 -8.80 13.51 -6.44
CA SER A 305 -10.17 13.86 -6.81
C SER A 305 -10.70 12.99 -7.94
N ALA A 306 -9.82 12.55 -8.86
CA ALA A 306 -10.14 11.73 -10.02
C ALA A 306 -9.86 10.24 -9.81
N TYR A 307 -9.01 9.90 -8.85
CA TYR A 307 -8.49 8.55 -8.66
C TYR A 307 -8.70 8.00 -7.24
N ASP A 308 -9.00 6.71 -7.15
CA ASP A 308 -9.00 5.89 -5.93
C ASP A 308 -7.67 5.14 -5.79
N LEU A 309 -7.34 4.76 -4.56
CA LEU A 309 -6.20 3.91 -4.23
C LEU A 309 -6.69 2.55 -3.70
N GLY A 310 -6.11 1.47 -4.21
CA GLY A 310 -6.28 0.13 -3.70
C GLY A 310 -4.97 -0.51 -3.28
N PHE A 311 -5.05 -1.57 -2.47
CA PHE A 311 -3.92 -2.35 -2.00
C PHE A 311 -4.24 -3.85 -2.12
N ALA A 312 -3.24 -4.65 -2.50
CA ALA A 312 -3.36 -6.10 -2.55
C ALA A 312 -2.10 -6.74 -1.96
N LEU A 313 -2.30 -7.68 -1.02
CA LEU A 313 -1.21 -8.35 -0.33
C LEU A 313 -0.64 -9.47 -1.22
N GLY A 314 0.69 -9.56 -1.28
CA GLY A 314 1.39 -10.57 -2.07
C GLY A 314 1.04 -12.00 -1.66
N THR A 315 1.21 -12.97 -2.58
CA THR A 315 0.96 -14.39 -2.25
C THR A 315 1.81 -14.85 -1.07
N ASP A 316 3.04 -14.34 -1.00
CA ASP A 316 4.04 -14.72 0.00
C ASP A 316 4.39 -13.54 0.92
N HIS A 317 4.67 -12.37 0.36
CA HIS A 317 5.24 -11.23 1.07
C HIS A 317 4.33 -9.99 1.14
N PRO A 318 4.39 -9.26 2.27
CA PRO A 318 5.02 -9.65 3.53
C PRO A 318 4.36 -10.89 4.14
N GLY A 319 5.16 -11.80 4.69
CA GLY A 319 4.66 -12.95 5.45
C GLY A 319 3.99 -12.54 6.77
N LEU A 320 3.34 -13.48 7.46
CA LEU A 320 2.60 -13.21 8.70
C LEU A 320 3.35 -13.62 9.97
N GLY A 321 4.35 -14.50 9.85
CA GLY A 321 5.18 -14.93 10.97
C GLY A 321 6.18 -13.87 11.45
N TRP A 322 7.02 -14.26 12.40
CA TRP A 322 8.07 -13.41 12.96
C TRP A 322 9.12 -12.99 11.93
N SER A 323 9.44 -11.69 11.91
CA SER A 323 10.72 -11.21 11.39
C SER A 323 11.87 -11.76 12.24
N PRO A 324 13.03 -12.08 11.65
CA PRO A 324 14.21 -12.44 12.43
C PRO A 324 14.84 -11.26 13.16
N ARG A 325 14.44 -10.00 12.86
CA ARG A 325 15.09 -8.79 13.36
C ARG A 325 14.93 -8.54 14.87
N PRO A 326 13.73 -8.58 15.46
CA PRO A 326 13.58 -8.34 16.90
C PRO A 326 14.21 -9.46 17.72
N ALA A 327 14.82 -9.16 18.85
CA ALA A 327 15.43 -10.18 19.71
C ALA A 327 14.40 -11.21 20.20
N ALA A 328 14.83 -12.42 20.53
CA ALA A 328 13.93 -13.47 21.04
C ALA A 328 13.20 -13.05 22.32
N SER A 329 13.78 -12.17 23.14
CA SER A 329 13.14 -11.60 24.33
C SER A 329 11.92 -10.73 24.02
N ALA A 330 11.83 -10.15 22.82
CA ALA A 330 10.67 -9.38 22.37
C ALA A 330 9.56 -10.27 21.76
N ARG A 331 9.76 -11.60 21.75
CA ARG A 331 8.84 -12.57 21.16
C ARG A 331 8.22 -13.45 22.26
N PRO A 332 6.96 -13.21 22.65
CA PRO A 332 6.30 -14.05 23.63
C PRO A 332 6.34 -15.53 23.24
N ARG A 333 6.63 -16.39 24.22
CA ARG A 333 6.85 -17.82 23.99
C ARG A 333 5.58 -18.47 23.44
N GLY A 334 5.74 -19.27 22.38
CA GLY A 334 4.64 -20.04 21.79
C GLY A 334 3.79 -19.28 20.77
N LEU A 335 4.03 -17.98 20.56
CA LEU A 335 3.35 -17.24 19.50
C LEU A 335 3.89 -17.61 18.12
N PRO A 336 3.03 -17.98 17.15
CA PRO A 336 3.48 -18.35 15.81
C PRO A 336 3.97 -17.14 14.98
N GLY A 337 3.53 -15.93 15.32
CA GLY A 337 3.94 -14.65 14.73
C GLY A 337 3.59 -13.48 15.65
N PRO A 338 3.93 -12.23 15.29
CA PRO A 338 3.70 -11.06 16.14
C PRO A 338 2.22 -10.88 16.50
N ASP A 339 1.31 -11.16 15.56
CA ASP A 339 -0.12 -10.98 15.81
C ASP A 339 -0.80 -12.25 16.34
N GLY A 340 -0.04 -13.30 16.64
CA GLY A 340 -0.57 -14.60 17.05
C GLY A 340 -0.90 -15.55 15.89
N ILE A 341 -0.63 -15.15 14.64
CA ILE A 341 -0.79 -15.99 13.44
C ILE A 341 0.53 -16.09 12.67
N ARG A 342 0.70 -17.14 11.87
CA ARG A 342 1.79 -17.26 10.86
C ARG A 342 1.31 -17.56 9.45
N THR A 343 0.01 -17.77 9.29
CA THR A 343 -0.67 -18.10 8.04
C THR A 343 -1.98 -17.33 7.96
N ALA A 344 -2.41 -17.00 6.75
CA ALA A 344 -3.68 -16.34 6.48
C ALA A 344 -4.84 -17.34 6.43
N ASP A 345 -4.55 -18.65 6.55
CA ASP A 345 -5.53 -19.71 6.30
C ASP A 345 -6.79 -19.55 7.15
N PRO A 346 -7.97 -19.74 6.55
CA PRO A 346 -8.22 -20.19 5.16
C PRO A 346 -8.24 -19.08 4.09
N LEU A 347 -7.88 -17.84 4.42
CA LEU A 347 -7.88 -16.73 3.48
C LEU A 347 -6.74 -16.82 2.47
N VAL A 348 -7.03 -16.35 1.26
CA VAL A 348 -6.15 -16.43 0.11
C VAL A 348 -5.67 -15.04 -0.30
N ARG A 349 -4.34 -14.88 -0.34
CA ARG A 349 -3.63 -13.68 -0.79
C ARG A 349 -3.13 -13.90 -2.21
N LEU A 350 -3.25 -12.90 -3.08
CA LEU A 350 -3.03 -13.06 -4.51
C LEU A 350 -1.96 -12.14 -5.09
N GLY A 351 -1.60 -11.03 -4.45
CA GLY A 351 -0.63 -10.07 -4.99
C GLY A 351 -1.00 -9.60 -6.39
N MET A 352 -2.29 -9.36 -6.62
CA MET A 352 -2.86 -9.12 -7.94
C MET A 352 -4.09 -8.23 -7.82
N VAL A 353 -4.31 -7.39 -8.82
CA VAL A 353 -5.54 -6.62 -8.96
C VAL A 353 -6.68 -7.55 -9.33
N ASN A 354 -7.86 -7.39 -8.70
CA ASN A 354 -9.05 -8.13 -9.10
C ASN A 354 -9.38 -7.84 -10.59
N PRO A 355 -9.63 -8.86 -11.43
CA PRO A 355 -9.95 -8.66 -12.85
C PRO A 355 -11.12 -7.70 -13.12
N ALA A 356 -12.11 -7.62 -12.22
CA ALA A 356 -13.23 -6.69 -12.33
C ALA A 356 -12.82 -5.21 -12.17
N LEU A 357 -11.64 -4.95 -11.61
CA LEU A 357 -11.09 -3.60 -11.42
C LEU A 357 -10.03 -3.26 -12.48
N ALA A 358 -9.51 -4.25 -13.20
CA ALA A 358 -8.37 -4.09 -14.10
C ALA A 358 -8.60 -3.08 -15.24
N ASN A 359 -9.85 -2.90 -15.69
CA ASN A 359 -10.20 -1.94 -16.74
C ASN A 359 -10.14 -0.46 -16.28
N ARG A 360 -10.29 -0.21 -14.97
CA ARG A 360 -10.22 1.13 -14.37
C ARG A 360 -8.89 1.38 -13.66
N THR A 361 -8.08 0.34 -13.46
CA THR A 361 -6.71 0.48 -12.96
C THR A 361 -5.83 1.19 -14.00
N ILE A 362 -5.23 2.29 -13.59
CA ILE A 362 -4.36 3.13 -14.43
C ILE A 362 -2.89 3.06 -14.04
N ALA A 363 -2.59 2.58 -12.83
CA ALA A 363 -1.23 2.37 -12.37
C ALA A 363 -1.13 1.25 -11.34
N THR A 364 0.05 0.64 -11.23
CA THR A 364 0.45 -0.20 -10.10
C THR A 364 1.85 0.20 -9.65
N PHE A 365 2.12 0.08 -8.36
CA PHE A 365 3.47 0.21 -7.82
C PHE A 365 3.67 -0.71 -6.62
N THR A 366 4.91 -1.12 -6.39
CA THR A 366 5.23 -2.04 -5.28
C THR A 366 4.86 -1.42 -3.94
N GLY A 367 4.29 -2.23 -3.05
CA GLY A 367 3.87 -1.82 -1.72
C GLY A 367 5.05 -1.59 -0.79
N GLY A 368 5.18 -2.45 0.22
CA GLY A 368 6.13 -2.23 1.30
C GLY A 368 7.15 -3.34 1.49
N PHE A 369 7.91 -3.25 2.57
CA PHE A 369 8.95 -4.23 2.90
C PHE A 369 8.40 -5.63 3.15
N LYS A 370 9.17 -6.66 2.75
CA LYS A 370 8.95 -8.05 3.20
C LYS A 370 8.95 -8.14 4.73
N ARG A 371 8.25 -9.12 5.29
CA ARG A 371 8.20 -9.36 6.75
C ARG A 371 9.58 -9.47 7.40
N GLN A 372 10.54 -10.10 6.74
CA GLN A 372 11.93 -10.21 7.22
C GLN A 372 12.63 -8.86 7.48
N HIS A 373 12.14 -7.79 6.85
CA HIS A 373 12.68 -6.44 6.98
C HIS A 373 11.69 -5.45 7.62
N GLY A 374 10.39 -5.79 7.60
CA GLY A 374 9.32 -5.00 8.21
C GLY A 374 9.18 -5.19 9.72
N ALA A 375 10.29 -5.09 10.45
CA ALA A 375 10.37 -5.00 11.90
C ALA A 375 11.72 -4.38 12.29
N PHE A 376 11.83 -3.85 13.50
CA PHE A 376 13.02 -3.13 13.95
C PHE A 376 14.08 -4.11 14.45
N LYS A 377 15.32 -3.91 14.01
CA LYS A 377 16.49 -4.66 14.50
C LYS A 377 17.19 -3.94 15.66
N PHE A 378 17.14 -2.61 15.66
CA PHE A 378 17.87 -1.76 16.60
C PHE A 378 16.96 -0.64 17.12
N GLY A 379 17.40 0.04 18.17
CA GLY A 379 16.65 1.12 18.81
C GLY A 379 15.51 0.62 19.69
N GLU A 380 14.76 1.56 20.26
CA GLU A 380 13.69 1.27 21.22
C GLU A 380 12.57 0.44 20.60
N MET A 381 12.15 0.77 19.37
CA MET A 381 11.08 0.05 18.66
C MET A 381 11.39 -1.43 18.41
N ALA A 382 12.64 -1.89 18.57
CA ALA A 382 12.99 -3.31 18.48
C ALA A 382 12.62 -4.12 19.73
N THR A 383 12.31 -3.48 20.86
CA THR A 383 12.21 -4.13 22.18
C THR A 383 10.78 -4.24 22.72
N PHE A 384 9.85 -3.43 22.23
CA PHE A 384 8.43 -3.43 22.61
C PHE A 384 7.51 -3.56 21.39
N ASN A 385 6.20 -3.70 21.62
CA ASN A 385 5.19 -3.97 20.59
C ASN A 385 5.64 -5.05 19.60
N MET A 386 6.23 -6.11 20.13
CA MET A 386 6.70 -7.26 19.36
C MET A 386 7.70 -6.86 18.25
N GLY A 387 8.47 -5.79 18.45
CA GLY A 387 9.47 -5.28 17.50
C GLY A 387 8.91 -4.41 16.37
N HIS A 388 7.70 -3.86 16.56
CA HIS A 388 6.99 -2.99 15.60
C HIS A 388 6.94 -3.59 14.20
N HIS A 389 6.35 -4.77 14.13
CA HIS A 389 6.09 -5.45 12.87
C HIS A 389 5.12 -4.63 12.02
N TYR A 390 5.49 -4.37 10.77
CA TYR A 390 4.70 -3.49 9.90
C TYR A 390 3.35 -4.12 9.58
N GLY A 391 2.28 -3.42 9.93
CA GLY A 391 0.90 -3.86 9.75
C GLY A 391 0.37 -3.66 8.33
N PHE A 392 -0.73 -4.37 8.03
CA PHE A 392 -1.45 -4.25 6.78
C PHE A 392 -2.88 -4.81 6.84
N ILE A 393 -3.76 -4.14 6.12
CA ILE A 393 -5.19 -4.44 5.99
C ILE A 393 -5.53 -4.47 4.49
N GLU A 394 -6.18 -5.54 4.03
CA GLU A 394 -6.68 -5.68 2.65
C GLU A 394 -8.20 -5.90 2.71
N ASN A 395 -8.96 -5.07 2.00
CA ASN A 395 -10.42 -5.17 1.92
C ASN A 395 -11.12 -5.25 3.30
N GLY A 396 -10.64 -4.49 4.27
CA GLY A 396 -11.16 -4.48 5.64
C GLY A 396 -10.70 -5.62 6.54
N VAL A 397 -9.88 -6.53 6.02
CA VAL A 397 -9.39 -7.71 6.75
C VAL A 397 -8.00 -7.44 7.30
N ILE A 398 -7.86 -7.53 8.61
CA ILE A 398 -6.62 -7.30 9.35
C ILE A 398 -5.75 -8.55 9.24
N LEU A 399 -4.72 -8.49 8.40
CA LEU A 399 -3.78 -9.59 8.20
C LEU A 399 -2.50 -9.40 9.04
N SER A 400 -2.20 -8.16 9.43
CA SER A 400 -1.23 -7.84 10.48
C SER A 400 -1.63 -6.51 11.14
N LYS A 401 -1.57 -6.43 12.47
CA LYS A 401 -2.06 -5.27 13.20
C LYS A 401 -1.23 -4.02 12.89
N LEU A 402 -1.91 -2.88 12.79
CA LEU A 402 -1.25 -1.58 12.68
C LEU A 402 -0.60 -1.23 14.03
N GLN A 403 0.69 -0.90 14.01
CA GLN A 403 1.45 -0.55 15.20
C GLN A 403 1.54 0.98 15.35
N PRO A 404 1.36 1.52 16.56
CA PRO A 404 1.59 2.94 16.83
C PRO A 404 3.03 3.36 16.49
N GLY A 405 3.19 4.63 16.11
CA GLY A 405 4.48 5.23 15.78
C GLY A 405 5.01 4.87 14.38
N LEU A 406 4.25 4.12 13.56
CA LEU A 406 4.63 3.77 12.19
C LEU A 406 3.85 4.54 11.13
N SER A 407 4.54 4.95 10.07
CA SER A 407 3.96 5.57 8.90
C SER A 407 3.05 4.63 8.15
N THR A 408 1.84 5.11 7.87
CA THR A 408 0.74 4.31 7.36
C THR A 408 0.02 5.05 6.23
N ILE A 409 -0.14 4.40 5.09
CA ILE A 409 -1.16 4.77 4.10
C ILE A 409 -2.45 4.09 4.51
N VAL A 410 -3.55 4.84 4.58
CA VAL A 410 -4.89 4.35 4.93
C VAL A 410 -5.86 4.77 3.85
N VAL A 411 -6.72 3.86 3.42
CA VAL A 411 -7.85 4.13 2.54
C VAL A 411 -9.12 3.73 3.28
N LEU A 412 -10.02 4.68 3.49
CA LEU A 412 -11.31 4.46 4.15
C LEU A 412 -12.36 3.94 3.15
N ASN A 413 -13.48 3.46 3.67
CA ASN A 413 -14.57 2.89 2.87
C ASN A 413 -15.31 3.92 1.99
N ASP A 414 -15.16 5.20 2.28
CA ASP A 414 -15.63 6.32 1.44
C ASP A 414 -14.64 6.70 0.32
N GLY A 415 -13.48 6.03 0.24
CA GLY A 415 -12.43 6.30 -0.73
C GLY A 415 -11.41 7.36 -0.29
N THR A 416 -11.57 7.94 0.91
CA THR A 416 -10.61 8.92 1.44
C THR A 416 -9.26 8.25 1.68
N VAL A 417 -8.19 8.88 1.17
CA VAL A 417 -6.81 8.43 1.34
C VAL A 417 -6.09 9.33 2.35
N HIS A 418 -5.50 8.72 3.36
CA HIS A 418 -4.68 9.39 4.36
C HIS A 418 -3.27 8.80 4.37
N MET A 419 -2.30 9.65 4.71
CA MET A 419 -0.96 9.22 5.09
C MET A 419 -0.61 9.88 6.42
N LYS A 420 -0.29 9.07 7.42
CA LYS A 420 0.01 9.55 8.77
C LYS A 420 0.85 8.56 9.57
N THR A 421 1.40 9.03 10.69
CA THR A 421 1.92 8.15 11.74
C THR A 421 0.77 7.64 12.55
N TRP A 422 0.62 6.31 12.58
CA TRP A 422 -0.48 5.64 13.28
C TRP A 422 -0.36 5.85 14.78
N GLN A 423 -1.48 6.16 15.42
CA GLN A 423 -1.60 6.26 16.87
C GLN A 423 -2.61 5.22 17.40
N GLU A 424 -2.58 4.95 18.69
CA GLU A 424 -3.51 3.98 19.28
C GLU A 424 -4.97 4.45 19.17
N GLU A 425 -5.20 5.76 19.29
CA GLU A 425 -6.53 6.39 19.16
C GLU A 425 -7.10 6.22 17.75
N ASP A 426 -6.25 6.02 16.73
CA ASP A 426 -6.70 5.77 15.36
C ASP A 426 -7.39 4.41 15.21
N ASN A 427 -7.28 3.51 16.20
CA ASN A 427 -7.95 2.21 16.16
C ASN A 427 -9.49 2.32 16.05
N VAL A 428 -10.07 3.48 16.38
CA VAL A 428 -11.49 3.78 16.12
C VAL A 428 -11.85 3.71 14.63
N LEU A 429 -10.87 3.88 13.74
CA LEU A 429 -11.06 3.83 12.29
C LEU A 429 -11.04 2.40 11.73
N LEU A 430 -10.50 1.41 12.47
CA LEU A 430 -10.35 0.03 11.99
C LEU A 430 -11.58 -0.57 11.29
N PRO A 431 -12.84 -0.39 11.77
CA PRO A 431 -14.00 -0.94 11.05
C PRO A 431 -14.24 -0.29 9.68
N LEU A 432 -13.76 0.94 9.48
CA LEU A 432 -13.95 1.74 8.26
C LEU A 432 -12.77 1.65 7.28
N ILE A 433 -11.64 1.08 7.69
CA ILE A 433 -10.46 0.97 6.83
C ILE A 433 -10.71 -0.09 5.77
N ARG A 434 -10.68 0.32 4.51
CA ARG A 434 -10.65 -0.61 3.38
C ARG A 434 -9.25 -1.16 3.14
N PHE A 435 -8.25 -0.29 3.16
CA PHE A 435 -6.85 -0.66 2.94
C PHE A 435 -5.94 0.06 3.92
N ALA A 436 -4.92 -0.63 4.44
CA ALA A 436 -3.83 0.04 5.15
C ALA A 436 -2.51 -0.69 4.96
N ARG A 437 -1.41 0.06 4.98
CA ARG A 437 -0.05 -0.50 4.91
C ARG A 437 0.96 0.38 5.61
N GLN A 438 1.75 -0.20 6.50
CA GLN A 438 2.80 0.51 7.24
C GLN A 438 4.20 0.30 6.65
N ASN A 439 5.07 1.31 6.59
CA ASN A 439 6.46 1.14 6.18
C ASN A 439 7.45 1.93 7.06
N GLY A 440 7.67 1.42 8.27
CA GLY A 440 8.63 2.01 9.20
C GLY A 440 8.18 3.35 9.76
N VAL A 441 9.15 4.17 10.17
CA VAL A 441 8.89 5.52 10.70
C VAL A 441 8.81 6.55 9.57
N ALA A 442 8.27 7.73 9.89
CA ALA A 442 8.08 8.79 8.92
C ALA A 442 9.40 9.33 8.37
N LEU A 443 9.38 9.63 7.06
CA LEU A 443 10.38 10.52 6.47
C LEU A 443 10.00 11.96 6.83
N LEU A 444 8.75 12.34 6.59
CA LEU A 444 8.18 13.62 7.01
C LEU A 444 6.95 13.41 7.88
N GLU A 445 6.92 14.11 9.00
CA GLU A 445 5.75 14.27 9.86
C GLU A 445 5.08 15.62 9.56
N ARG A 446 3.77 15.69 9.73
CA ARG A 446 3.08 16.96 9.63
C ARG A 446 3.21 17.71 10.95
N ASP A 447 3.78 18.91 10.91
CA ASP A 447 3.82 19.78 12.08
C ASP A 447 2.41 20.30 12.41
N ALA A 448 1.98 20.12 13.64
CA ALA A 448 0.61 20.44 14.06
C ALA A 448 0.31 21.95 14.07
N GLY A 449 1.33 22.81 14.23
CA GLY A 449 1.16 24.26 14.28
C GLY A 449 1.13 24.91 12.91
N SER A 450 2.06 24.52 12.03
CA SER A 450 2.27 25.12 10.71
C SER A 450 1.65 24.33 9.56
N GLY A 451 1.29 23.06 9.76
CA GLY A 451 0.83 22.14 8.72
C GLY A 451 1.92 21.71 7.74
N GLN A 452 3.15 22.19 7.89
CA GLN A 452 4.28 21.86 7.02
C GLN A 452 4.88 20.50 7.37
N GLY A 453 5.45 19.82 6.37
CA GLY A 453 6.22 18.61 6.59
C GLY A 453 7.55 18.91 7.27
N VAL A 454 7.82 18.28 8.42
CA VAL A 454 9.10 18.34 9.14
C VAL A 454 9.79 16.98 9.12
N PRO A 455 11.13 16.91 9.02
CA PRO A 455 11.87 15.66 9.11
C PRO A 455 11.47 14.82 10.33
N GLY A 456 11.18 13.54 10.11
CA GLY A 456 10.94 12.59 11.19
C GLY A 456 12.15 12.48 12.13
N GLU A 457 11.89 12.26 13.42
CA GLU A 457 12.92 12.30 14.47
C GLU A 457 14.10 11.34 14.23
N LEU A 458 13.81 10.18 13.62
CA LEU A 458 14.78 9.12 13.39
C LEU A 458 15.46 9.18 12.02
N VAL A 459 15.18 10.19 11.17
CA VAL A 459 15.72 10.31 9.80
C VAL A 459 17.25 10.26 9.75
N THR A 460 17.92 10.84 10.75
CA THR A 460 19.39 10.84 10.84
C THR A 460 19.96 9.63 11.57
N GLN A 461 19.10 8.75 12.09
CA GLN A 461 19.48 7.61 12.90
C GLN A 461 19.29 6.31 12.12
N TRP A 462 20.37 5.80 11.52
CA TRP A 462 20.32 4.59 10.69
C TRP A 462 19.62 3.41 11.38
N GLY A 463 20.15 2.96 12.52
CA GLY A 463 19.58 1.82 13.25
C GLY A 463 18.18 2.11 13.80
N GLY A 464 18.01 3.25 14.46
CA GLY A 464 16.76 3.64 15.11
C GLY A 464 15.61 3.82 14.13
N GLY A 465 15.83 4.44 12.97
CA GLY A 465 14.82 4.59 11.93
C GLY A 465 14.58 3.33 11.09
N ASN A 466 15.26 2.22 11.41
CA ASN A 466 15.25 0.98 10.65
C ASN A 466 15.56 1.18 9.15
N TRP A 467 16.35 2.22 8.83
CA TRP A 467 16.68 2.56 7.46
C TRP A 467 17.51 1.43 6.85
N SER A 468 16.97 0.70 5.88
CA SER A 468 17.77 -0.34 5.24
C SER A 468 18.81 0.29 4.31
N GLY A 469 19.95 -0.36 4.16
CA GLY A 469 20.99 0.01 3.20
C GLY A 469 21.01 -0.94 1.99
N SER A 470 21.94 -0.71 1.07
CA SER A 470 22.23 -1.57 -0.08
C SER A 470 22.63 -2.98 0.35
N ALA A 471 22.86 -3.86 -0.63
CA ALA A 471 23.36 -5.20 -0.37
C ALA A 471 24.71 -5.23 0.37
N ASP A 472 25.54 -4.21 0.12
CA ASP A 472 26.85 -4.02 0.72
C ASP A 472 26.76 -3.23 2.04
N ALA A 473 25.55 -3.04 2.55
CA ALA A 473 25.24 -2.29 3.75
C ALA A 473 25.69 -0.82 3.67
N GLU A 474 25.46 -0.17 2.53
CA GLU A 474 25.61 1.28 2.38
C GLU A 474 24.26 1.98 2.54
N LEU A 475 24.21 3.08 3.28
CA LEU A 475 22.93 3.78 3.52
C LEU A 475 22.37 4.42 2.23
N ARG A 476 23.26 4.88 1.35
CA ARG A 476 22.92 5.44 0.04
C ARG A 476 22.64 4.28 -0.93
N THR A 477 21.45 4.26 -1.53
CA THR A 477 20.98 3.16 -2.37
C THR A 477 19.76 3.59 -3.19
N LEU A 478 19.34 2.78 -4.16
CA LEU A 478 18.07 2.92 -4.88
C LEU A 478 16.89 2.87 -3.90
N ARG A 479 16.03 3.90 -3.89
CA ARG A 479 14.87 3.99 -2.99
C ARG A 479 13.61 4.40 -3.71
N ALA A 480 12.47 4.03 -3.12
CA ALA A 480 11.19 4.63 -3.43
C ALA A 480 10.57 5.25 -2.17
N GLY A 481 9.72 6.26 -2.36
CA GLY A 481 8.95 6.90 -1.30
C GLY A 481 7.58 7.32 -1.81
N ALA A 482 6.68 7.62 -0.89
CA ALA A 482 5.39 8.20 -1.21
C ALA A 482 5.07 9.37 -0.29
N CYS A 483 4.33 10.36 -0.79
CA CYS A 483 3.87 11.50 -0.01
C CYS A 483 2.46 11.93 -0.43
N ILE A 484 1.81 12.74 0.40
CA ILE A 484 0.61 13.48 0.03
C ILE A 484 0.97 14.96 -0.10
N VAL A 485 0.57 15.57 -1.22
CA VAL A 485 0.63 17.01 -1.46
C VAL A 485 -0.79 17.56 -1.45
N GLU A 486 -1.03 18.56 -0.62
CA GLU A 486 -2.32 19.27 -0.55
C GLU A 486 -2.16 20.61 -1.26
N ASP A 487 -2.97 20.85 -2.29
CA ASP A 487 -2.97 22.09 -3.04
C ASP A 487 -4.42 22.56 -3.27
N GLY A 488 -4.81 23.59 -2.52
CA GLY A 488 -6.19 24.07 -2.48
C GLY A 488 -7.15 22.98 -1.98
N GLN A 489 -8.05 22.52 -2.86
CA GLN A 489 -9.01 21.43 -2.57
C GLN A 489 -8.56 20.08 -3.16
N THR A 490 -7.39 20.05 -3.79
CA THR A 490 -6.89 18.86 -4.48
C THR A 490 -5.81 18.20 -3.65
N ASN A 491 -5.96 16.91 -3.42
CA ASN A 491 -4.93 16.09 -2.81
C ASN A 491 -4.26 15.25 -3.88
N TYR A 492 -2.94 15.23 -3.90
CA TYR A 492 -2.16 14.40 -4.80
C TYR A 492 -1.43 13.31 -4.03
N LEU A 493 -1.56 12.07 -4.50
CA LEU A 493 -0.63 11.00 -4.11
C LEU A 493 0.60 11.09 -5.01
N VAL A 494 1.77 11.29 -4.40
CA VAL A 494 3.04 11.34 -5.12
C VAL A 494 3.85 10.10 -4.81
N TYR A 495 4.29 9.40 -5.86
CA TYR A 495 5.29 8.33 -5.78
C TYR A 495 6.63 8.86 -6.27
N GLY A 496 7.70 8.67 -5.49
CA GLY A 496 9.04 9.10 -5.83
C GLY A 496 9.99 7.92 -6.04
N TYR A 497 10.70 7.93 -7.16
CA TYR A 497 11.82 7.05 -7.48
C TYR A 497 13.13 7.82 -7.33
N PHE A 498 14.04 7.29 -6.51
CA PHE A 498 15.35 7.87 -6.25
C PHE A 498 16.42 6.89 -6.71
N SER A 499 17.07 7.17 -7.85
CA SER A 499 18.14 6.34 -8.42
C SER A 499 19.23 6.01 -7.39
N THR A 500 19.56 6.98 -6.54
CA THR A 500 20.26 6.76 -5.28
C THR A 500 19.92 7.85 -4.26
N ALA A 501 19.66 7.46 -3.02
CA ALA A 501 19.41 8.41 -1.92
C ALA A 501 19.65 7.81 -0.54
N THR A 502 19.93 8.68 0.41
CA THR A 502 19.76 8.49 1.86
C THR A 502 18.37 8.99 2.28
N PRO A 503 17.88 8.61 3.47
CA PRO A 503 16.64 9.18 4.02
C PRO A 503 16.66 10.72 4.10
N SER A 504 17.83 11.34 4.36
CA SER A 504 17.95 12.79 4.47
C SER A 504 17.70 13.52 3.15
N ALA A 505 18.19 12.98 2.02
CA ALA A 505 17.88 13.56 0.71
C ALA A 505 16.42 13.38 0.31
N MET A 506 15.84 12.20 0.59
CA MET A 506 14.42 11.97 0.33
C MET A 506 13.55 12.99 1.07
N VAL A 507 13.85 13.24 2.34
CA VAL A 507 13.15 14.21 3.20
C VAL A 507 13.20 15.62 2.60
N ARG A 508 14.39 16.12 2.27
CA ARG A 508 14.52 17.48 1.70
C ARG A 508 13.89 17.58 0.31
N THR A 509 13.97 16.52 -0.49
CA THR A 509 13.30 16.47 -1.80
C THR A 509 11.78 16.54 -1.63
N PHE A 510 11.18 15.73 -0.77
CA PHE A 510 9.75 15.76 -0.51
C PHE A 510 9.28 17.11 0.08
N GLN A 511 10.06 17.73 0.97
CA GLN A 511 9.75 19.08 1.44
C GLN A 511 9.78 20.11 0.31
N ALA A 512 10.76 20.01 -0.59
CA ALA A 512 10.86 20.91 -1.74
C ALA A 512 9.63 20.78 -2.66
N TYR A 513 9.05 19.58 -2.78
CA TYR A 513 7.78 19.35 -3.49
C TYR A 513 6.52 19.69 -2.67
N GLY A 514 6.65 20.26 -1.48
CA GLY A 514 5.51 20.66 -0.66
C GLY A 514 4.78 19.52 0.04
N CYS A 515 5.40 18.34 0.18
CA CYS A 515 4.79 17.24 0.91
C CYS A 515 4.62 17.59 2.41
N GLY A 516 3.40 17.43 2.92
CA GLY A 516 3.10 17.61 4.35
C GLY A 516 3.41 16.37 5.20
N TYR A 517 3.40 15.18 4.58
CA TYR A 517 3.78 13.91 5.20
C TYR A 517 4.37 13.01 4.12
N ALA A 518 5.40 12.22 4.47
CA ALA A 518 6.05 11.30 3.54
C ALA A 518 6.55 10.04 4.26
N MET A 519 6.53 8.93 3.53
CA MET A 519 6.99 7.64 4.03
C MET A 519 7.86 6.92 3.00
N LEU A 520 8.68 6.01 3.52
CA LEU A 520 9.53 5.15 2.72
C LEU A 520 8.70 4.02 2.09
N MET A 521 9.02 3.65 0.86
CA MET A 521 8.51 2.45 0.20
C MET A 521 9.62 1.38 0.12
N ASP A 522 9.36 0.22 -0.49
CA ASP A 522 10.44 -0.76 -0.65
C ASP A 522 11.57 -0.24 -1.56
N MET A 523 12.73 -0.89 -1.53
CA MET A 523 13.99 -0.32 -2.05
C MET A 523 14.96 -1.38 -2.59
N ASN A 524 16.13 -0.93 -3.02
CA ASN A 524 17.32 -1.71 -3.40
C ASN A 524 17.25 -2.50 -4.71
N ALA A 525 16.12 -2.53 -5.41
CA ALA A 525 16.03 -3.17 -6.72
C ALA A 525 14.85 -2.59 -7.52
N LEU A 526 14.93 -2.63 -8.85
CA LEU A 526 13.86 -2.14 -9.73
C LEU A 526 12.55 -2.90 -9.52
N GLU A 527 12.57 -4.19 -9.14
CA GLU A 527 11.36 -4.93 -8.78
C GLU A 527 10.74 -4.50 -7.44
N HIS A 528 11.47 -3.75 -6.61
CA HIS A 528 10.99 -3.24 -5.32
C HIS A 528 10.61 -1.77 -5.39
N THR A 529 11.19 -1.02 -6.33
CA THR A 529 10.81 0.37 -6.67
C THR A 529 9.94 0.47 -7.93
N TYR A 530 9.35 -0.66 -8.35
CA TYR A 530 8.55 -0.76 -9.57
C TYR A 530 7.33 0.16 -9.53
N LEU A 531 7.12 0.90 -10.62
CA LEU A 531 5.86 1.55 -10.96
C LEU A 531 5.58 1.36 -12.46
N ALA A 532 4.32 1.09 -12.79
CA ALA A 532 3.83 1.06 -14.16
C ALA A 532 2.56 1.87 -14.32
N LEU A 533 2.46 2.57 -15.45
CA LEU A 533 1.27 3.28 -15.94
C LEU A 533 0.65 2.53 -17.11
N TYR A 534 -0.68 2.42 -17.12
CA TYR A 534 -1.45 1.77 -18.18
C TYR A 534 -2.07 2.82 -19.09
N VAL A 535 -1.29 3.24 -20.09
CA VAL A 535 -1.58 4.37 -20.97
C VAL A 535 -2.43 3.90 -22.16
N PRO A 536 -3.63 4.47 -22.40
CA PRO A 536 -4.36 4.24 -23.64
C PRO A 536 -3.62 4.84 -24.84
N ARG A 537 -3.25 4.02 -25.83
CA ARG A 537 -2.58 4.45 -27.06
C ARG A 537 -3.08 3.65 -28.27
N GLY A 538 -3.73 4.32 -29.22
CA GLY A 538 -4.19 3.71 -30.47
C GLY A 538 -5.15 2.53 -30.28
N GLY A 539 -6.08 2.64 -29.31
CA GLY A 539 -7.03 1.56 -28.99
C GLY A 539 -6.44 0.37 -28.22
N LYS A 540 -5.17 0.45 -27.82
CA LYS A 540 -4.49 -0.55 -26.98
C LYS A 540 -4.03 0.08 -25.67
N ILE A 541 -3.79 -0.75 -24.66
CA ILE A 541 -3.11 -0.32 -23.43
C ILE A 541 -1.61 -0.56 -23.63
N HIS A 542 -0.84 0.51 -23.45
CA HIS A 542 0.60 0.49 -23.38
C HIS A 542 1.04 0.52 -21.91
N VAL A 543 2.04 -0.28 -21.57
CA VAL A 543 2.64 -0.28 -20.23
C VAL A 543 3.86 0.62 -20.30
N ALA A 544 3.81 1.74 -19.58
CA ALA A 544 4.92 2.66 -19.43
C ALA A 544 5.49 2.54 -18.01
N HIS A 545 6.80 2.67 -17.86
CA HIS A 545 7.47 2.58 -16.56
C HIS A 545 8.19 3.88 -16.22
N ILE A 546 8.55 4.09 -14.95
CA ILE A 546 9.37 5.26 -14.59
C ILE A 546 10.73 5.18 -15.29
N VAL A 547 11.40 4.02 -15.25
CA VAL A 547 12.67 3.81 -15.96
C VAL A 547 12.60 2.55 -16.82
N PRO A 548 13.28 2.49 -17.99
CA PRO A 548 13.17 1.40 -18.93
C PRO A 548 13.47 0.01 -18.35
N GLY A 549 14.40 -0.07 -17.39
CA GLY A 549 14.80 -1.32 -16.75
C GLY A 549 13.64 -2.05 -16.05
N MET A 550 12.62 -1.31 -15.60
CA MET A 550 11.45 -1.91 -14.94
C MET A 550 10.62 -2.79 -15.90
N GLY A 551 10.61 -2.48 -17.19
CA GLY A 551 9.90 -3.28 -18.21
C GLY A 551 10.52 -4.66 -18.47
N LEU A 552 11.72 -4.92 -17.94
CA LEU A 552 12.34 -6.25 -17.97
C LEU A 552 11.74 -7.21 -16.93
N ILE A 553 11.00 -6.68 -15.95
CA ILE A 553 10.38 -7.46 -14.86
C ILE A 553 9.05 -8.06 -15.32
N ASP A 554 8.38 -7.41 -16.29
CA ASP A 554 7.14 -7.90 -16.86
C ASP A 554 7.33 -9.22 -17.63
N LYS A 555 6.34 -10.11 -17.52
CA LYS A 555 6.33 -11.35 -18.31
C LYS A 555 6.04 -11.04 -19.77
N LYS A 556 6.54 -11.89 -20.66
CA LYS A 556 6.25 -11.84 -22.10
C LYS A 556 5.72 -13.18 -22.56
N LEU A 557 4.63 -13.17 -23.32
CA LEU A 557 4.13 -14.35 -24.03
C LEU A 557 5.02 -14.68 -25.23
N ALA A 558 4.87 -15.90 -25.76
CA ALA A 558 5.36 -16.23 -27.09
C ALA A 558 4.82 -15.19 -28.10
N GLY A 559 5.71 -14.58 -28.88
CA GLY A 559 5.38 -13.46 -29.77
C GLY A 559 5.58 -12.06 -29.18
N GLY A 560 6.14 -11.94 -27.97
CA GLY A 560 6.61 -10.67 -27.40
C GLY A 560 5.53 -9.80 -26.75
N LYS A 561 4.28 -10.28 -26.66
CA LYS A 561 3.20 -9.56 -25.96
C LYS A 561 3.49 -9.49 -24.47
N VAL A 562 3.53 -8.27 -23.93
CA VAL A 562 3.73 -8.00 -22.50
C VAL A 562 2.51 -8.44 -21.69
N ILE A 563 2.77 -9.11 -20.58
CA ILE A 563 1.81 -9.37 -19.50
C ILE A 563 2.27 -8.51 -18.32
N PRO A 564 1.54 -7.42 -18.00
CA PRO A 564 1.96 -6.51 -16.95
C PRO A 564 1.95 -7.19 -15.58
N ARG A 565 2.99 -6.97 -14.79
CA ARG A 565 3.05 -7.39 -13.39
C ARG A 565 1.85 -6.85 -12.60
N PHE A 566 1.39 -7.64 -11.63
CA PHE A 566 0.25 -7.38 -10.75
C PHE A 566 -1.15 -7.31 -11.39
N ILE A 567 -1.28 -7.11 -12.69
CA ILE A 567 -2.59 -7.20 -13.40
C ILE A 567 -2.74 -8.53 -14.11
N GLY A 568 -1.71 -9.01 -14.80
CA GLY A 568 -1.83 -10.20 -15.63
C GLY A 568 -1.58 -11.51 -14.89
N TYR A 569 -0.98 -11.47 -13.70
CA TYR A 569 -0.68 -12.67 -12.90
C TYR A 569 -0.45 -12.33 -11.41
N PRO A 570 -0.65 -13.31 -10.50
CA PRO A 570 -0.26 -13.24 -9.09
C PRO A 570 1.22 -12.99 -8.87
N ASP A 571 1.55 -12.04 -7.99
CA ASP A 571 2.93 -11.73 -7.59
C ASP A 571 3.18 -12.11 -6.13
N ASN A 572 4.43 -12.45 -5.81
CA ASN A 572 4.79 -12.75 -4.44
C ASN A 572 4.85 -11.50 -3.56
N ARG A 573 4.96 -10.30 -4.14
CA ARG A 573 4.98 -9.00 -3.45
C ARG A 573 3.60 -8.37 -3.38
N ASP A 574 3.42 -7.55 -2.35
CA ASP A 574 2.29 -6.64 -2.20
C ASP A 574 2.42 -5.42 -3.11
N LEU A 575 1.27 -4.85 -3.49
CA LEU A 575 1.20 -3.68 -4.36
C LEU A 575 0.14 -2.69 -3.91
N PHE A 576 0.33 -1.45 -4.35
CA PHE A 576 -0.75 -0.48 -4.50
C PHE A 576 -1.17 -0.40 -5.98
N TYR A 577 -2.44 -0.10 -6.20
CA TYR A 577 -2.98 0.15 -7.54
C TYR A 577 -3.87 1.38 -7.53
N VAL A 578 -3.75 2.20 -8.56
CA VAL A 578 -4.51 3.45 -8.72
C VAL A 578 -5.63 3.20 -9.73
N MET A 579 -6.85 3.61 -9.40
CA MET A 579 -8.04 3.39 -10.24
C MET A 579 -8.75 4.70 -10.54
N ARG A 580 -9.28 4.87 -11.75
CA ARG A 580 -10.22 5.97 -12.03
C ARG A 580 -11.43 5.84 -11.11
N LYS A 581 -11.89 6.91 -10.47
CA LYS A 581 -13.17 6.91 -9.74
C LYS A 581 -14.33 6.63 -10.69
N GLU A 582 -15.34 5.93 -10.20
CA GLU A 582 -16.58 5.81 -10.94
C GLU A 582 -17.32 7.14 -10.87
N VAL A 583 -17.79 7.62 -12.03
CA VAL A 583 -18.71 8.76 -12.05
C VAL A 583 -19.99 8.27 -11.39
N VAL A 584 -20.36 8.88 -10.26
CA VAL A 584 -21.68 8.67 -9.65
C VAL A 584 -22.69 9.04 -10.74
N LYS A 585 -23.36 8.03 -11.29
CA LYS A 585 -24.39 8.24 -12.32
C LYS A 585 -25.67 8.76 -11.68
#